data_AF-A0A6J5CPA1-F1
#
_entry.id   AF-A0A6J5CPA1-F1
#
_cell.length_a   1.000
_cell.length_b   1.000
_cell.length_c   1.000
_cell.angle_alpha   90.00
_cell.angle_beta   90.00
_cell.angle_gamma   90.00
#
_symmetry.space_group_name_H-M   'P 1'
#
loop_
_entity.id
_entity.type
_entity.pdbx_description
1 polymer ?
#
loop_
_entity_poly.entity_id
_entity_poly.type
_entity_poly.pdbx_seq_one_letter_code
_entity_poly.pdbx_strand_id
1 'polypeptide(L)'
;METPLNKEQVYDAQINPLMAQIIEICQTNKIAFVASFSIPNEGDETLACTTALLTAETEPPQNLVDALRVLRGGRRALRAPFMLRTENGDGTTTLTAIAT
;
A
#
# COMPACT_ATOMS: atom_id res chain seq x y z
N MET A 1 -9.29 32.64 17.06
CA MET A 1 -8.95 31.26 17.47
C MET A 1 -8.45 30.58 16.20
N GLU A 2 -7.15 30.34 16.08
CA GLU A 2 -6.62 29.57 14.94
C GLU A 2 -7.05 28.12 15.13
N THR A 3 -7.88 27.61 14.22
CA THR A 3 -8.20 26.19 14.16
C THR A 3 -6.88 25.46 13.90
N PRO A 4 -6.46 24.49 14.73
CA PRO A 4 -5.26 23.73 14.44
C PRO A 4 -5.41 23.08 13.06
N LEU A 5 -4.43 23.29 12.18
CA LEU A 5 -4.37 22.62 10.88
C LEU A 5 -4.60 21.12 11.09
N ASN A 6 -5.54 20.55 10.34
CA ASN A 6 -5.79 19.11 10.43
C ASN A 6 -4.58 18.34 9.85
N LYS A 7 -4.49 17.03 10.13
CA LYS A 7 -3.30 16.24 9.77
C LYS A 7 -3.03 16.21 8.26
N GLU A 8 -4.08 16.22 7.44
CA GLU A 8 -3.98 16.31 5.99
C GLU A 8 -3.39 17.66 5.56
N GLN A 9 -3.86 18.77 6.12
CA GLN A 9 -3.33 20.10 5.79
C GLN A 9 -1.86 20.25 6.18
N VAL A 10 -1.43 19.67 7.31
CA VAL A 10 0.00 19.62 7.68
C VAL A 10 0.78 18.77 6.68
N TYR A 11 0.24 17.63 6.26
CA TYR A 11 0.86 16.78 5.25
C TYR A 11 1.05 17.52 3.92
N ASP A 12 0.00 18.16 3.42
CA ASP A 12 0.03 18.87 2.15
C ASP A 12 0.98 20.08 2.17
N ALA A 13 0.98 20.85 3.27
CA ALA A 13 1.78 22.08 3.36
C ALA A 13 3.26 21.81 3.64
N GLN A 14 3.58 20.78 4.44
CA GLN A 14 4.94 20.59 4.97
C GLN A 14 5.58 19.28 4.51
N ILE A 15 4.84 18.18 4.44
CA ILE A 15 5.41 16.86 4.18
C ILE A 15 5.47 16.57 2.68
N ASN A 16 4.44 16.93 1.91
CA ASN A 16 4.36 16.67 0.48
C ASN A 16 5.55 17.27 -0.31
N PRO A 17 5.99 18.53 -0.07
CA PRO A 17 7.17 19.09 -0.75
C PRO A 17 8.47 18.35 -0.42
N LEU A 18 8.61 17.83 0.80
CA LEU A 18 9.78 17.05 1.23
C LEU A 18 9.76 15.65 0.61
N MET A 19 8.58 15.04 0.51
CA MET A 19 8.41 13.74 -0.14
C MET A 19 8.82 13.79 -1.61
N ALA A 20 8.54 14.88 -2.33
CA ALA A 20 9.00 15.05 -3.70
C ALA A 20 10.53 14.92 -3.82
N GLN A 21 11.27 15.57 -2.91
CA GLN A 21 12.74 15.51 -2.85
C GLN A 21 13.23 14.10 -2.48
N ILE A 22 12.58 13.44 -1.52
CA ILE A 22 12.91 12.07 -1.13
C ILE A 22 12.70 11.10 -2.30
N ILE A 23 11.58 11.22 -3.02
CA ILE A 23 11.26 10.38 -4.18
C ILE A 23 12.36 10.52 -5.23
N GLU A 24 12.75 11.74 -5.57
CA GLU A 24 13.80 12.00 -6.56
C GLU A 24 15.13 11.36 -6.15
N ILE A 25 15.59 11.60 -4.91
CA ILE A 25 16.83 11.01 -4.38
C ILE A 25 16.78 9.47 -4.44
N CYS A 26 15.68 8.87 -4.00
CA CYS A 26 15.52 7.42 -3.99
C CYS A 26 15.46 6.83 -5.40
N GLN A 27 14.84 7.52 -6.37
CA GLN A 27 14.83 7.11 -7.77
C GLN A 27 16.23 7.15 -8.37
N THR A 28 16.97 8.26 -8.20
CA THR A 28 18.34 8.40 -8.74
C THR A 28 19.29 7.36 -8.17
N ASN A 29 19.18 7.06 -6.88
CA ASN A 29 20.10 6.14 -6.20
C ASN A 29 19.57 4.70 -6.13
N LYS A 30 18.42 4.41 -6.75
CA LYS A 30 17.76 3.10 -6.75
C LYS A 30 17.53 2.55 -5.34
N ILE A 31 17.12 3.42 -4.42
CA ILE A 31 16.87 3.06 -3.02
C ILE A 31 15.40 2.66 -2.88
N ALA A 32 15.16 1.41 -2.45
CA ALA A 32 13.81 0.95 -2.14
C ALA A 32 13.28 1.62 -0.87
N PHE A 33 12.04 2.12 -0.91
CA PHE A 33 11.39 2.67 0.28
C PHE A 33 9.87 2.50 0.25
N VAL A 34 9.27 2.55 1.44
CA VAL A 34 7.83 2.69 1.66
C VAL A 34 7.63 3.74 2.76
N ALA A 35 6.79 4.74 2.49
CA ALA A 35 6.38 5.75 3.45
C ALA A 35 4.84 5.78 3.50
N SER A 36 4.26 5.74 4.70
CA SER A 36 2.82 5.78 4.90
C SER A 36 2.48 6.71 6.05
N PHE A 37 1.59 7.65 5.79
CA PHE A 37 1.18 8.69 6.74
C PHE A 37 -0.32 8.59 6.98
N SER A 38 -0.72 8.41 8.23
CA SER A 38 -2.13 8.46 8.65
C SER A 38 -2.53 9.92 8.87
N ILE A 39 -3.40 10.43 8.00
CA ILE A 39 -3.79 11.83 7.90
C ILE A 39 -5.32 11.97 7.93
N PRO A 40 -6.03 11.39 8.92
CA PRO A 40 -7.48 11.46 8.99
C PRO A 40 -7.97 12.91 9.00
N ASN A 41 -9.07 13.14 8.30
CA ASN A 41 -9.77 14.42 8.25
C ASN A 41 -11.27 14.21 8.54
N GLU A 42 -12.05 15.30 8.54
CA GLU A 42 -13.49 15.24 8.84
C GLU A 42 -14.32 14.46 7.78
N GLY A 43 -13.77 14.24 6.59
CA GLY A 43 -14.43 13.50 5.50
C GLY A 43 -14.01 12.03 5.36
N ASP A 44 -12.86 11.63 5.92
CA ASP A 44 -12.31 10.28 5.90
C ASP A 44 -11.40 10.06 7.13
N GLU A 45 -11.95 9.40 8.16
CA GLU A 45 -11.24 9.01 9.38
C GLU A 45 -10.14 7.96 9.15
N THR A 46 -10.11 7.35 7.95
CA THR A 46 -9.12 6.36 7.58
C THR A 46 -8.07 6.89 6.61
N LEU A 47 -8.11 8.19 6.29
CA LEU A 47 -7.26 8.78 5.26
C LEU A 47 -5.79 8.50 5.54
N ALA A 48 -5.14 7.91 4.55
CA ALA A 48 -3.71 7.64 4.59
C ALA A 48 -3.10 7.91 3.22
N CYS A 49 -1.94 8.57 3.21
CA CYS A 49 -1.13 8.77 2.02
C CYS A 49 0.06 7.80 2.07
N THR A 50 0.17 6.92 1.09
CA THR A 50 1.23 5.91 1.01
C THR A 50 1.98 6.03 -0.31
N THR A 51 3.30 6.17 -0.22
CA THR A 51 4.22 6.18 -1.37
C THR A 51 5.19 5.02 -1.23
N ALA A 52 5.46 4.31 -2.33
CA ALA A 52 6.41 3.21 -2.34
C ALA A 52 7.18 3.15 -3.65
N LEU A 53 8.48 2.89 -3.56
CA LEU A 53 9.37 2.66 -4.69
C LEU A 53 9.99 1.27 -4.58
N LEU A 54 9.23 0.26 -5.02
CA LEU A 54 9.60 -1.17 -4.93
C LEU A 54 9.65 -1.79 -6.33
N THR A 55 10.44 -1.21 -7.22
CA THR A 55 10.63 -1.73 -8.58
C THR A 55 11.76 -2.75 -8.61
N ALA A 56 11.90 -3.52 -9.69
CA ALA A 56 13.01 -4.47 -9.82
C ALA A 56 14.38 -3.76 -9.73
N GLU A 57 14.47 -2.51 -10.19
CA GLU A 57 15.70 -1.72 -10.19
C GLU A 57 16.16 -1.31 -8.79
N THR A 58 15.24 -1.24 -7.81
CA THR A 58 15.58 -0.90 -6.42
C THR A 58 15.87 -2.12 -5.55
N GLU A 59 15.80 -3.33 -6.13
CA GLU A 59 16.02 -4.62 -5.45
C GLU A 59 15.42 -4.65 -4.03
N PRO A 60 14.10 -4.40 -3.90
CA PRO A 60 13.50 -4.13 -2.60
C PRO A 60 13.61 -5.38 -1.70
N PRO A 61 14.05 -5.20 -0.44
CA PRO A 61 14.03 -6.30 0.51
C PRO A 61 12.59 -6.76 0.78
N GLN A 62 12.43 -8.07 1.00
CA GLN A 62 11.11 -8.71 1.09
C GLN A 62 10.22 -8.08 2.18
N ASN A 63 10.81 -7.59 3.27
CA ASN A 63 10.08 -6.92 4.34
C ASN A 63 9.36 -5.64 3.88
N LEU A 64 9.92 -4.86 2.95
CA LEU A 64 9.26 -3.66 2.40
C LEU A 64 8.11 -4.04 1.46
N VAL A 65 8.28 -5.11 0.68
CA VAL A 65 7.22 -5.68 -0.16
C VAL A 65 6.05 -6.15 0.70
N ASP A 66 6.36 -6.86 1.79
CA ASP A 66 5.35 -7.34 2.74
C ASP A 66 4.69 -6.20 3.51
N ALA A 67 5.44 -5.17 3.93
CA ALA A 67 4.89 -3.97 4.56
C ALA A 67 3.90 -3.27 3.64
N LEU A 68 4.23 -3.05 2.37
CA LEU A 68 3.31 -2.46 1.40
C LEU A 68 2.04 -3.30 1.21
N ARG A 69 2.17 -4.64 1.24
CA ARG A 69 1.01 -5.55 1.19
C ARG A 69 0.09 -5.34 2.39
N VAL A 70 0.63 -5.25 3.59
CA VAL A 70 -0.14 -4.99 4.82
C VAL A 70 -0.81 -3.62 4.76
N LEU A 71 -0.08 -2.57 4.36
CA LEU A 71 -0.59 -1.20 4.26
C LEU A 71 -1.73 -1.08 3.23
N ARG A 72 -1.63 -1.75 2.07
CA ARG A 72 -2.71 -1.83 1.07
C ARG A 72 -3.89 -2.67 1.54
N GLY A 73 -3.62 -3.68 2.37
CA GLY A 73 -4.60 -4.62 2.92
C GLY A 73 -5.68 -3.97 3.79
N GLY A 74 -5.46 -2.76 4.30
CA GLY A 74 -6.50 -1.99 5.01
C GLY A 74 -7.60 -1.40 4.12
N ARG A 75 -7.39 -1.30 2.79
CA ARG A 75 -8.36 -0.69 1.87
C ARG A 75 -8.86 -1.62 0.77
N ARG A 76 -8.11 -2.68 0.41
CA ARG A 76 -8.53 -3.77 -0.49
C ARG A 76 -7.67 -5.01 -0.29
N ALA A 77 -7.75 -5.67 0.88
CA ALA A 77 -7.35 -7.06 0.94
C ALA A 77 -8.32 -7.90 0.09
N LEU A 78 -8.13 -7.88 -1.23
CA LEU A 78 -8.32 -9.06 -2.05
C LEU A 78 -7.36 -10.10 -1.46
N ARG A 79 -7.82 -10.81 -0.42
CA ARG A 79 -7.23 -12.08 -0.03
C ARG A 79 -7.18 -12.87 -1.33
N ALA A 80 -5.98 -13.30 -1.75
CA ALA A 80 -5.90 -14.25 -2.85
C ALA A 80 -6.94 -15.34 -2.54
N PRO A 81 -7.91 -15.58 -3.45
CA PRO A 81 -9.04 -16.43 -3.11
C PRO A 81 -8.51 -17.78 -2.67
N PHE A 82 -9.16 -18.37 -1.67
CA PHE A 82 -8.85 -19.75 -1.35
C PHE A 82 -9.22 -20.60 -2.56
N MET A 83 -8.21 -21.26 -3.14
CA MET A 83 -8.38 -22.07 -4.34
C MET A 83 -8.67 -23.51 -3.92
N LEU A 84 -9.87 -23.99 -4.22
CA LEU A 84 -10.27 -25.39 -4.03
C LEU A 84 -10.21 -26.11 -5.38
N ARG A 85 -9.43 -27.20 -5.44
CA ARG A 85 -9.38 -28.11 -6.59
C ARG A 85 -10.12 -29.40 -6.23
N THR A 86 -11.13 -29.73 -7.02
CA THR A 86 -11.91 -30.97 -6.86
C THR A 86 -11.69 -31.85 -8.09
N GLU A 87 -11.25 -33.08 -7.86
CA GLU A 87 -11.21 -34.13 -8.87
C GLU A 87 -12.45 -35.02 -8.67
N ASN A 88 -13.29 -35.10 -9.70
CA ASN A 88 -14.51 -35.88 -9.68
C ASN A 88 -14.24 -37.32 -10.14
N GLY A 89 -15.07 -38.27 -9.72
CA GLY A 89 -14.92 -39.69 -10.09
C GLY A 89 -15.08 -39.99 -11.58
N ASP A 90 -15.61 -39.05 -12.36
CA ASP A 90 -15.70 -39.11 -13.83
C ASP A 90 -14.44 -38.59 -14.54
N GLY A 91 -13.40 -38.24 -13.79
CA GLY A 91 -12.13 -37.71 -14.30
C GLY A 91 -12.13 -36.22 -14.59
N THR A 92 -13.25 -35.52 -14.38
CA THR A 92 -13.30 -34.06 -14.56
C THR A 92 -12.66 -33.33 -13.37
N THR A 93 -12.05 -32.19 -13.64
CA THR A 93 -11.47 -31.31 -12.60
C THR A 93 -12.22 -29.99 -12.55
N THR A 94 -12.61 -29.57 -11.35
CA THR A 94 -13.18 -28.24 -11.09
C THR A 94 -12.23 -27.41 -10.23
N LEU A 95 -12.01 -26.16 -10.62
CA LEU A 95 -11.28 -25.17 -9.83
C LEU A 95 -12.27 -24.11 -9.35
N THR A 96 -12.39 -23.95 -8.02
CA THR A 96 -13.27 -22.97 -7.41
C THR A 96 -12.45 -21.95 -6.64
N ALA A 97 -12.66 -20.66 -6.93
CA ALA A 97 -12.09 -19.55 -6.21
C ALA A 97 -13.09 -19.05 -5.15
N ILE A 98 -12.73 -19.12 -3.87
CA ILE A 98 -13.52 -18.55 -2.78
C ILE A 98 -12.90 -17.20 -2.40
N ALA A 99 -13.55 -16.12 -2.82
CA ALA A 99 -13.20 -14.76 -2.42
C ALA A 99 -14.08 -14.32 -1.24
N THR A 100 -13.47 -13.77 -0.19
CA THR A 100 -14.11 -13.23 1.02
C THR A 100 -13.91 -11.73 1.11
#